data_AF-A0A6V7QEP0-F1
#
_entry.id   AF-A0A6V7QEP0-F1
#
_cell.length_a   1.000
_cell.length_b   1.000
_cell.length_c   1.000
_cell.angle_alpha   90.00
_cell.angle_beta   90.00
_cell.angle_gamma   90.00
#
_symmetry.space_group_name_H-M   'P 1'
#
loop_
_entity.id
_entity.type
_entity.pdbx_description
1 polymer ?
#
loop_
_entity_poly.entity_id
_entity_poly.type
_entity_poly.pdbx_seq_one_letter_code
_entity_poly.pdbx_strand_id
1 'polypeptide(L)'
;MRFEFSLFPLRVPPRPSHALSLSSPTLDPHHLLRETLSQLPTQPSLSHILQAHARLVVLGLASSRAAAARLLLLAAAAAPAALAYARAVFASIDRPTAFAANNLIRCFARSRAASREALAFYSRARRLGVPSNNYTFPFLLQACSVAPALLREGAQVHAHAVRLGLDGDLYVRNALIHFYGSCGEITSSRRVFDEWPRSRDVVTWNAILAGYARSGRMSAAEEVFDEMPQRDVISWSTMIVGYVQNGILEKGLRLFREMTRRGLMVNEAILVTALSASAQLGLLENGQFIHDTVRKVNFP
;
A
#
# COMPACT_ATOMS: atom_id res chain seq x y z
N MET A 1 -19.43 -29.82 -6.66
CA MET A 1 -19.44 -29.02 -7.91
C MET A 1 -18.17 -28.19 -7.98
N ARG A 2 -17.18 -28.64 -8.75
CA ARG A 2 -15.95 -27.89 -9.05
C ARG A 2 -16.26 -26.98 -10.24
N PHE A 3 -16.11 -25.66 -10.08
CA PHE A 3 -16.12 -24.74 -11.22
C PHE A 3 -14.66 -24.56 -11.68
N GLU A 4 -14.40 -24.96 -12.92
CA GLU A 4 -13.18 -24.65 -13.67
C GLU A 4 -13.16 -23.16 -13.99
N PHE A 5 -12.08 -22.48 -13.61
CA PHE A 5 -11.73 -21.19 -14.19
C PHE A 5 -10.95 -21.48 -15.47
N SER A 6 -11.42 -20.98 -16.60
CA SER A 6 -10.73 -20.99 -17.89
C SER A 6 -9.40 -20.23 -17.77
N LEU A 7 -8.34 -20.98 -17.49
CA LEU A 7 -6.96 -20.53 -17.57
C LEU A 7 -6.56 -20.47 -19.06
N PHE A 8 -6.25 -19.28 -19.57
CA PHE A 8 -5.31 -19.20 -20.69
C PHE A 8 -3.98 -19.77 -20.18
N PRO A 9 -3.38 -20.77 -20.85
CA PRO A 9 -2.25 -21.49 -20.29
C PRO A 9 -0.97 -20.66 -20.48
N LEU A 10 -0.51 -20.01 -19.42
CA LEU A 10 0.93 -19.92 -19.23
C LEU A 10 1.38 -21.36 -18.96
N ARG A 11 1.90 -22.03 -20.00
CA ARG A 11 2.48 -23.38 -19.92
C ARG A 11 3.42 -23.44 -18.73
N VAL A 12 2.98 -24.10 -17.66
CA VAL A 12 3.87 -24.59 -16.61
C VAL A 12 4.76 -25.65 -17.28
N PRO A 13 6.09 -25.50 -17.29
CA PRO A 13 6.95 -26.53 -17.87
C PRO A 13 6.76 -27.84 -17.08
N PRO A 14 6.81 -29.01 -17.75
CA PRO A 14 6.64 -30.30 -17.08
C PRO A 14 7.75 -30.50 -16.05
N ARG A 15 7.43 -31.24 -14.97
CA ARG A 15 8.39 -31.67 -13.96
C ARG A 15 9.59 -32.33 -14.66
N PRO A 16 10.84 -31.87 -14.46
CA PRO A 16 11.98 -32.58 -15.02
C PRO A 16 12.16 -33.89 -14.26
N SER A 17 11.83 -34.99 -14.94
CA SER A 17 12.00 -36.36 -14.46
C SER A 17 13.41 -36.87 -14.73
N HIS A 18 14.46 -36.10 -14.46
CA HIS A 18 15.84 -36.58 -14.42
C HIS A 18 16.64 -35.69 -13.46
N ALA A 19 16.92 -36.22 -12.26
CA ALA A 19 17.92 -35.67 -11.37
C ALA A 19 19.30 -35.83 -12.03
N LEU A 20 19.83 -34.75 -12.61
CA LEU A 20 21.23 -34.68 -13.00
C LEU A 20 22.05 -34.52 -11.72
N SER A 21 22.75 -35.59 -11.36
CA SER A 21 23.75 -35.61 -10.30
C SER A 21 24.96 -34.75 -10.71
N LEU A 22 24.93 -33.47 -10.36
CA LEU A 22 26.11 -32.60 -10.39
C LEU A 22 26.63 -32.46 -8.96
N SER A 23 27.70 -33.21 -8.70
CA SER A 23 28.56 -33.07 -7.52
C SER A 23 29.18 -31.67 -7.50
N SER A 24 28.54 -30.76 -6.78
CA SER A 24 29.08 -29.48 -6.31
C SER A 24 28.89 -29.45 -4.79
N PRO A 25 29.77 -28.77 -4.01
CA PRO A 25 29.73 -28.85 -2.56
C PRO A 25 28.33 -28.43 -2.12
N THR A 26 27.69 -29.21 -1.25
CA THR A 26 26.29 -29.03 -0.83
C THR A 26 26.13 -27.69 -0.13
N LEU A 27 26.01 -26.62 -0.92
CA LEU A 27 25.66 -25.29 -0.46
C LEU A 27 24.23 -25.36 0.08
N ASP A 28 24.06 -24.88 1.30
CA ASP A 28 22.78 -24.82 1.99
C ASP A 28 21.68 -24.25 1.07
N PRO A 29 20.55 -24.95 0.86
CA PRO A 29 19.40 -24.45 0.11
C PRO A 29 18.97 -23.02 0.51
N HIS A 30 19.12 -22.66 1.79
CA HIS A 30 18.86 -21.30 2.27
C HIS A 30 19.87 -20.28 1.77
N HIS A 31 21.15 -20.65 1.67
CA HIS A 31 22.20 -19.82 1.10
C HIS A 31 21.94 -19.55 -0.38
N LEU A 32 21.67 -20.60 -1.17
CA LEU A 32 21.39 -20.50 -2.61
C LEU A 32 20.15 -19.63 -2.90
N LEU A 33 19.10 -19.77 -2.08
CA LEU A 33 17.93 -18.90 -2.16
C LEU A 33 18.30 -17.45 -1.87
N ARG A 34 19.07 -17.19 -0.80
CA ARG A 34 19.47 -15.83 -0.42
C ARG A 34 20.34 -15.17 -1.50
N GLU A 35 21.31 -15.90 -2.01
CA GLU A 35 22.23 -15.46 -3.05
C GLU A 35 21.47 -15.08 -4.33
N THR A 36 20.58 -15.96 -4.80
CA THR A 36 19.76 -15.71 -6.00
C THR A 36 18.92 -14.44 -5.86
N LEU A 37 18.36 -14.20 -4.67
CA LEU A 37 17.51 -13.04 -4.42
C LEU A 37 18.31 -11.75 -4.15
N SER A 38 19.54 -11.84 -3.64
CA SER A 38 20.40 -10.66 -3.40
C SER A 38 20.90 -9.98 -4.67
N GLN A 39 20.87 -10.67 -5.80
CA GLN A 39 21.24 -10.12 -7.10
C GLN A 39 20.15 -9.25 -7.73
N LEU A 40 18.97 -9.17 -7.11
CA LEU A 40 17.86 -8.36 -7.60
C LEU A 40 18.06 -6.87 -7.23
N PRO A 41 17.66 -5.94 -8.10
CA PRO A 41 17.64 -4.53 -7.75
C PRO A 41 16.63 -4.27 -6.62
N THR A 42 16.76 -3.12 -5.94
CA THR A 42 15.90 -2.73 -4.82
C THR A 42 14.41 -2.65 -5.18
N GLN A 43 14.08 -2.32 -6.43
CA GLN A 43 12.74 -2.36 -6.99
C GLN A 43 12.72 -3.28 -8.23
N PRO A 44 12.53 -4.60 -8.05
CA PRO A 44 12.60 -5.55 -9.15
C PRO A 44 11.36 -5.47 -10.04
N SER A 45 11.58 -5.34 -11.35
CA SER A 45 10.51 -5.51 -12.35
C SER A 45 10.07 -6.99 -12.44
N LEU A 46 8.91 -7.23 -13.06
CA LEU A 46 8.41 -8.60 -13.29
C LEU A 46 9.45 -9.48 -14.01
N SER A 47 10.15 -8.93 -15.01
CA SER A 47 11.19 -9.66 -15.75
C SER A 47 12.31 -10.15 -14.84
N HIS A 48 12.78 -9.30 -13.91
CA HIS A 48 13.79 -9.72 -12.92
C HIS A 48 13.28 -10.83 -11.99
N ILE A 49 12.01 -10.75 -11.56
CA ILE A 49 11.38 -11.76 -10.71
C ILE A 49 11.26 -13.10 -11.45
N LEU A 50 10.88 -13.08 -12.72
CA LEU A 50 10.79 -14.28 -13.56
C LEU A 50 12.17 -14.92 -13.78
N GLN A 51 13.21 -14.12 -14.00
CA GLN A 51 14.58 -14.61 -14.10
C GLN A 51 15.06 -15.26 -12.80
N ALA A 52 14.79 -14.63 -11.65
CA ALA A 52 15.11 -15.23 -10.35
C ALA A 52 14.34 -16.54 -10.12
N HIS A 53 13.05 -16.60 -10.46
CA HIS A 53 12.26 -17.83 -10.35
C HIS A 53 12.80 -18.93 -11.26
N ALA A 54 13.14 -18.63 -12.52
CA ALA A 54 13.74 -19.61 -13.43
C ALA A 54 15.03 -20.21 -12.86
N ARG A 55 15.90 -19.39 -12.25
CA ARG A 55 17.10 -19.87 -11.54
C ARG A 55 16.74 -20.78 -10.36
N LEU A 56 15.75 -20.42 -9.55
CA LEU A 56 15.28 -21.28 -8.45
C LEU A 56 14.68 -22.61 -8.95
N VAL A 57 14.08 -22.65 -10.14
CA VAL A 57 13.61 -23.91 -10.76
C VAL A 57 14.80 -24.80 -11.12
N VAL A 58 15.84 -24.24 -11.77
CA VAL A 58 17.06 -24.97 -12.13
C VAL A 58 17.77 -25.51 -10.90
N LEU A 59 17.79 -24.75 -9.80
CA LEU A 59 18.37 -25.18 -8.52
C LEU A 59 17.49 -26.19 -7.75
N GLY A 60 16.31 -26.56 -8.26
CA GLY A 60 15.38 -27.46 -7.57
C GLY A 60 14.69 -26.85 -6.34
N LEU A 61 14.78 -25.53 -6.15
CA LEU A 61 14.29 -24.81 -4.98
C LEU A 61 12.90 -24.18 -5.18
N ALA A 62 12.37 -24.15 -6.40
CA ALA A 62 11.11 -23.48 -6.74
C ALA A 62 9.89 -24.06 -6.01
N SER A 63 9.90 -25.36 -5.70
CA SER A 63 8.83 -26.03 -4.94
C SER A 63 8.88 -25.74 -3.44
N SER A 64 9.95 -25.09 -2.96
CA SER A 64 10.06 -24.79 -1.54
C SER A 64 9.09 -23.68 -1.12
N ARG A 65 8.44 -23.87 0.03
CA ARG A 65 7.56 -22.87 0.64
C ARG A 65 8.25 -21.53 0.87
N ALA A 66 9.55 -21.56 1.21
CA ALA A 66 10.36 -20.37 1.43
C ALA A 66 10.61 -19.58 0.14
N ALA A 67 10.92 -20.26 -0.97
CA ALA A 67 11.07 -19.64 -2.27
C ALA A 67 9.74 -19.01 -2.73
N ALA A 68 8.64 -19.76 -2.67
CA ALA A 68 7.33 -19.26 -3.08
C ALA A 68 6.89 -18.01 -2.28
N ALA A 69 7.09 -18.02 -0.95
CA ALA A 69 6.82 -16.88 -0.09
C ALA A 69 7.66 -15.63 -0.48
N ARG A 70 8.95 -15.80 -0.78
CA ARG A 70 9.82 -14.69 -1.19
C ARG A 70 9.48 -14.17 -2.58
N LEU A 71 9.16 -15.05 -3.53
CA LEU A 71 8.69 -14.65 -4.86
C LEU A 71 7.37 -13.86 -4.79
N LEU A 72 6.46 -14.24 -3.90
CA LEU A 72 5.23 -13.48 -3.65
C LEU A 72 5.50 -12.10 -3.04
N LEU A 73 6.45 -11.99 -2.12
CA LEU A 73 6.87 -10.70 -1.57
C LEU A 73 7.40 -9.76 -2.66
N LEU A 74 8.26 -10.27 -3.55
CA LEU A 74 8.80 -9.51 -4.68
C LEU A 74 7.70 -9.14 -5.68
N ALA A 75 6.80 -10.07 -5.98
CA ALA A 75 5.66 -9.82 -6.85
C ALA A 75 4.71 -8.75 -6.27
N ALA A 76 4.54 -8.70 -4.95
CA ALA A 76 3.78 -7.65 -4.32
C ALA A 76 4.41 -6.28 -4.55
N ALA A 77 5.74 -6.15 -4.48
CA ALA A 77 6.44 -4.90 -4.79
C ALA A 77 6.28 -4.48 -6.26
N ALA A 78 6.27 -5.45 -7.19
CA ALA A 78 6.10 -5.22 -8.62
C ALA A 78 4.63 -5.20 -9.10
N ALA A 79 3.65 -5.17 -8.19
CA ALA A 79 2.24 -5.06 -8.54
C ALA A 79 1.93 -3.67 -9.13
N PRO A 80 0.99 -3.56 -10.09
CA PRO A 80 0.03 -4.59 -10.51
C PRO A 80 0.58 -5.57 -11.57
N ALA A 81 1.71 -5.26 -12.22
CA ALA A 81 2.24 -6.05 -13.33
C ALA A 81 2.47 -7.53 -12.97
N ALA A 82 2.91 -7.81 -11.75
CA ALA A 82 3.19 -9.16 -11.28
C ALA A 82 1.98 -9.93 -10.70
N LEU A 83 0.74 -9.40 -10.78
CA LEU A 83 -0.40 -10.01 -10.10
C LEU A 83 -0.79 -11.39 -10.67
N ALA A 84 -0.78 -11.56 -11.99
CA ALA A 84 -1.07 -12.85 -12.62
C ALA A 84 -0.03 -13.91 -12.22
N TYR A 85 1.24 -13.51 -12.20
CA TYR A 85 2.35 -14.33 -11.75
C TYR A 85 2.22 -14.71 -10.26
N ALA A 86 1.91 -13.74 -9.39
CA ALA A 86 1.70 -13.99 -7.96
C ALA A 86 0.59 -15.03 -7.71
N ARG A 87 -0.51 -14.96 -8.48
CA ARG A 87 -1.59 -15.97 -8.39
C ARG A 87 -1.10 -17.36 -8.76
N ALA A 88 -0.32 -17.49 -9.83
CA ALA A 88 0.23 -18.78 -10.26
C ALA A 88 1.19 -19.37 -9.22
N VAL A 89 2.08 -18.55 -8.66
CA VAL A 89 3.00 -18.98 -7.58
C VAL A 89 2.24 -19.37 -6.32
N PHE A 90 1.18 -18.64 -5.95
CA PHE A 90 0.41 -18.99 -4.77
C PHE A 90 -0.36 -20.31 -4.96
N ALA A 91 -0.88 -20.56 -6.17
CA ALA A 91 -1.63 -21.77 -6.48
C ALA A 91 -0.76 -23.05 -6.43
N SER A 92 0.56 -22.95 -6.55
CA SER A 92 1.47 -24.09 -6.41
C SER A 92 1.85 -24.41 -4.97
N ILE A 93 1.36 -23.66 -3.97
CA ILE A 93 1.66 -23.89 -2.56
C ILE A 93 0.60 -24.82 -1.94
N ASP A 94 1.00 -26.05 -1.59
CA ASP A 94 0.11 -27.04 -0.98
C ASP A 94 -0.46 -26.60 0.39
N ARG A 95 0.34 -25.88 1.19
CA ARG A 95 -0.06 -25.33 2.50
C ARG A 95 0.36 -23.87 2.64
N PRO A 96 -0.49 -22.92 2.23
CA PRO A 96 -0.15 -21.51 2.25
C PRO A 96 -0.01 -20.98 3.68
N THR A 97 1.04 -20.18 3.90
CA THR A 97 1.24 -19.47 5.17
C THR A 97 0.49 -18.13 5.16
N ALA A 98 0.24 -17.56 6.35
CA ALA A 98 -0.27 -16.19 6.46
C ALA A 98 0.61 -15.19 5.70
N PHE A 99 1.93 -15.37 5.74
CA PHE A 99 2.86 -14.52 4.99
C PHE A 99 2.64 -14.60 3.47
N ALA A 100 2.52 -15.80 2.90
CA ALA A 100 2.23 -15.95 1.46
C ALA A 100 0.87 -15.33 1.09
N ALA A 101 -0.16 -15.57 1.91
CA ALA A 101 -1.51 -15.04 1.69
C ALA A 101 -1.55 -13.51 1.78
N ASN A 102 -0.88 -12.92 2.77
CA ASN A 102 -0.80 -11.47 2.96
C ASN A 102 -0.09 -10.80 1.77
N ASN A 103 0.96 -11.41 1.22
CA ASN A 103 1.63 -10.87 0.03
C ASN A 103 0.72 -10.91 -1.21
N LEU A 104 -0.09 -11.97 -1.39
CA LEU A 104 -1.06 -12.01 -2.48
C LEU A 104 -2.19 -10.98 -2.29
N ILE A 105 -2.71 -10.83 -1.06
CA ILE A 105 -3.67 -9.76 -0.71
C ILE A 105 -3.09 -8.38 -1.03
N ARG A 106 -1.81 -8.16 -0.70
CA ARG A 106 -1.09 -6.93 -1.01
C ARG A 106 -0.97 -6.70 -2.52
N CYS A 107 -0.74 -7.73 -3.34
CA CYS A 107 -0.78 -7.61 -4.80
C CYS A 107 -2.16 -7.14 -5.27
N PHE A 108 -3.24 -7.72 -4.74
CA PHE A 108 -4.60 -7.33 -5.10
C PHE A 108 -4.91 -5.88 -4.70
N ALA A 109 -4.52 -5.47 -3.49
CA ALA A 109 -4.78 -4.13 -2.96
C ALA A 109 -4.10 -3.00 -3.77
N ARG A 110 -3.02 -3.31 -4.50
CA ARG A 110 -2.35 -2.37 -5.41
C ARG A 110 -3.03 -2.23 -6.78
N SER A 111 -4.04 -3.05 -7.07
CA SER A 111 -4.83 -2.97 -8.30
C SER A 111 -6.28 -2.61 -7.97
N ARG A 112 -6.74 -1.44 -8.44
CA ARG A 112 -8.12 -0.98 -8.25
C ARG A 112 -9.13 -1.98 -8.82
N ALA A 113 -8.82 -2.61 -9.95
CA ALA A 113 -9.66 -3.63 -10.56
C ALA A 113 -9.74 -4.93 -9.73
N ALA A 114 -8.69 -5.23 -8.95
CA ALA A 114 -8.58 -6.47 -8.19
C ALA A 114 -9.01 -6.34 -6.72
N SER A 115 -9.54 -5.18 -6.30
CA SER A 115 -9.86 -4.93 -4.89
C SER A 115 -10.96 -5.87 -4.35
N ARG A 116 -11.96 -6.23 -5.17
CA ARG A 116 -12.96 -7.26 -4.81
C ARG A 116 -12.36 -8.67 -4.77
N GLU A 117 -11.36 -8.94 -5.62
CA GLU A 117 -10.65 -10.22 -5.62
C GLU A 117 -9.88 -10.43 -4.31
N ALA A 118 -9.33 -9.37 -3.71
CA ALA A 118 -8.68 -9.42 -2.40
C ALA A 118 -9.61 -10.00 -1.32
N LEU A 119 -10.86 -9.51 -1.28
CA LEU A 119 -11.87 -9.94 -0.30
C LEU A 119 -12.38 -11.36 -0.56
N ALA A 120 -12.59 -11.71 -1.84
CA ALA A 120 -12.97 -13.06 -2.24
C ALA A 120 -11.87 -14.08 -1.88
N PHE A 121 -10.62 -13.73 -2.17
CA PHE A 121 -9.45 -14.53 -1.81
C PHE A 121 -9.33 -14.67 -0.29
N TYR A 122 -9.45 -13.57 0.46
CA TYR A 122 -9.39 -13.58 1.91
C TYR A 122 -10.46 -14.50 2.54
N SER A 123 -11.69 -14.42 2.05
CA SER A 123 -12.78 -15.30 2.49
C SER A 123 -12.47 -16.77 2.23
N ARG A 124 -11.82 -17.08 1.10
CA ARG A 124 -11.34 -18.43 0.78
C ARG A 124 -10.18 -18.86 1.69
N ALA A 125 -9.19 -18.00 1.90
CA ALA A 125 -8.04 -18.28 2.76
C ALA A 125 -8.48 -18.61 4.19
N ARG A 126 -9.46 -17.86 4.72
CA ARG A 126 -10.08 -18.14 6.02
C ARG A 126 -10.77 -19.50 6.08
N ARG A 127 -11.54 -19.88 5.05
CA ARG A 127 -12.16 -21.22 4.98
C ARG A 127 -11.14 -22.36 4.91
N LEU A 128 -9.95 -22.09 4.38
CA LEU A 128 -8.82 -23.03 4.36
C LEU A 128 -8.00 -23.01 5.67
N GLY A 129 -8.43 -22.26 6.68
CA GLY A 129 -7.75 -22.18 7.98
C GLY A 129 -6.45 -21.37 7.97
N VAL A 130 -6.20 -20.53 6.96
CA VAL A 130 -5.03 -19.65 6.95
C VAL A 130 -5.24 -18.56 8.03
N PRO A 131 -4.32 -18.44 9.02
CA PRO A 131 -4.49 -17.46 10.08
C PRO A 131 -4.36 -16.04 9.54
N SER A 132 -5.14 -15.13 10.14
CA SER A 132 -5.09 -13.69 9.88
C SER A 132 -4.38 -12.98 11.02
N ASN A 133 -3.62 -11.94 10.72
CA ASN A 133 -2.87 -11.17 11.71
C ASN A 133 -2.90 -9.67 11.40
N ASN A 134 -2.22 -8.86 12.20
CA ASN A 134 -2.12 -7.42 12.02
C ASN A 134 -1.53 -6.98 10.66
N TYR A 135 -0.83 -7.85 9.94
CA TYR A 135 -0.36 -7.60 8.57
C TYR A 135 -1.39 -7.95 7.48
N THR A 136 -2.48 -8.62 7.81
CA THR A 136 -3.54 -8.98 6.85
C THR A 136 -4.50 -7.81 6.62
N PHE A 137 -5.00 -7.21 7.71
CA PHE A 137 -6.06 -6.20 7.66
C PHE A 137 -5.70 -4.90 6.94
N PRO A 138 -4.48 -4.33 7.08
CA PRO A 138 -4.14 -3.09 6.39
C PRO A 138 -4.33 -3.18 4.88
N PHE A 139 -3.94 -4.29 4.25
CA PHE A 139 -4.09 -4.47 2.81
C PHE A 139 -5.55 -4.76 2.39
N LEU A 140 -6.34 -5.42 3.22
CA LEU A 140 -7.77 -5.59 2.97
C LEU A 140 -8.53 -4.26 3.04
N LEU A 141 -8.23 -3.46 4.07
CA LEU A 141 -8.81 -2.13 4.25
C LEU A 141 -8.35 -1.17 3.15
N GLN A 142 -7.10 -1.28 2.70
CA GLN A 142 -6.62 -0.58 1.51
C GLN A 142 -7.45 -0.96 0.27
N ALA A 143 -7.69 -2.25 0.03
CA ALA A 143 -8.55 -2.69 -1.06
C ALA A 143 -10.00 -2.16 -0.92
N CYS A 144 -10.54 -2.08 0.29
CA CYS A 144 -11.87 -1.49 0.54
C CYS A 144 -11.90 0.04 0.37
N SER A 145 -10.77 0.73 0.55
CA SER A 145 -10.70 2.19 0.48
C SER A 145 -10.82 2.77 -0.94
N VAL A 146 -10.79 1.92 -1.98
CA VAL A 146 -10.79 2.39 -3.38
C VAL A 146 -12.13 3.00 -3.81
N ALA A 147 -13.24 2.57 -3.21
CA ALA A 147 -14.57 3.04 -3.58
C ALA A 147 -15.54 2.99 -2.38
N PRO A 148 -16.42 3.99 -2.21
CA PRO A 148 -17.45 3.98 -1.16
C PRO A 148 -18.37 2.74 -1.19
N ALA A 149 -18.56 2.14 -2.37
CA ALA A 149 -19.35 0.92 -2.53
C ALA A 149 -18.82 -0.30 -1.74
N LEU A 150 -17.55 -0.27 -1.29
CA LEU A 150 -16.94 -1.34 -0.48
C LEU A 150 -16.97 -1.04 1.04
N LEU A 151 -17.69 0.00 1.47
CA LEU A 151 -17.80 0.39 2.88
C LEU A 151 -18.35 -0.76 3.74
N ARG A 152 -19.34 -1.50 3.24
CA ARG A 152 -19.93 -2.63 3.97
C ARG A 152 -18.94 -3.77 4.15
N GLU A 153 -18.24 -4.15 3.09
CA GLU A 153 -17.22 -5.19 3.14
C GLU A 153 -16.04 -4.79 4.04
N GLY A 154 -15.60 -3.53 3.98
CA GLY A 154 -14.55 -3.02 4.86
C GLY A 154 -14.98 -2.96 6.33
N ALA A 155 -16.24 -2.64 6.62
CA ALA A 155 -16.79 -2.73 7.98
C ALA A 155 -16.84 -4.19 8.49
N GLN A 156 -17.08 -5.17 7.63
CA GLN A 156 -16.97 -6.59 8.00
C GLN A 156 -15.52 -7.00 8.30
N VAL A 157 -14.56 -6.48 7.52
CA VAL A 157 -13.12 -6.65 7.77
C VAL A 157 -12.74 -6.05 9.12
N HIS A 158 -13.20 -4.84 9.43
CA HIS A 158 -13.03 -4.19 10.74
C HIS A 158 -13.61 -5.04 11.88
N ALA A 159 -14.88 -5.46 11.77
CA ALA A 159 -15.52 -6.30 12.80
C ALA A 159 -14.79 -7.64 13.02
N HIS A 160 -14.09 -8.15 12.01
CA HIS A 160 -13.25 -9.32 12.18
C HIS A 160 -11.91 -9.01 12.87
N ALA A 161 -11.29 -7.86 12.58
CA ALA A 161 -10.08 -7.41 13.28
C ALA A 161 -10.34 -7.27 14.79
N VAL A 162 -11.45 -6.64 15.17
CA VAL A 162 -11.90 -6.50 16.57
C VAL A 162 -12.10 -7.89 17.21
N ARG A 163 -12.75 -8.82 16.51
CA ARG A 163 -12.94 -10.20 17.02
C ARG A 163 -11.63 -10.96 17.26
N LEU A 164 -10.55 -10.57 16.58
CA LEU A 164 -9.22 -11.14 16.82
C LEU A 164 -8.40 -10.33 17.84
N GLY A 165 -8.95 -9.27 18.43
CA GLY A 165 -8.27 -8.38 19.37
C GLY A 165 -7.16 -7.54 18.72
N LEU A 166 -7.29 -7.24 17.42
CA LEU A 166 -6.28 -6.51 16.64
C LEU A 166 -6.63 -5.03 16.43
N ASP A 167 -7.73 -4.56 17.01
CA ASP A 167 -8.20 -3.18 16.97
C ASP A 167 -7.32 -2.20 17.77
N GLY A 168 -6.49 -2.70 18.67
CA GLY A 168 -5.45 -1.91 19.35
C GLY A 168 -4.12 -1.80 18.58
N ASP A 169 -3.93 -2.57 17.50
CA ASP A 169 -2.67 -2.54 16.73
C ASP A 169 -2.57 -1.26 15.89
N LEU A 170 -1.45 -0.56 15.98
CA LEU A 170 -1.24 0.74 15.32
C LEU A 170 -1.39 0.67 13.80
N TYR A 171 -0.92 -0.39 13.15
CA TYR A 171 -1.03 -0.54 11.70
C TYR A 171 -2.48 -0.79 11.27
N VAL A 172 -3.21 -1.61 12.03
CA VAL A 172 -4.63 -1.87 11.77
C VAL A 172 -5.45 -0.60 11.97
N ARG A 173 -5.24 0.14 13.07
CA ARG A 173 -5.93 1.41 13.36
C ARG A 173 -5.69 2.47 12.29
N ASN A 174 -4.43 2.68 11.90
CA ASN A 174 -4.10 3.65 10.85
C ASN A 174 -4.78 3.30 9.52
N ALA A 175 -4.85 2.00 9.19
CA ALA A 175 -5.57 1.54 8.00
C ALA A 175 -7.09 1.72 8.11
N LEU A 176 -7.69 1.54 9.30
CA LEU A 176 -9.11 1.75 9.55
C LEU A 176 -9.51 3.22 9.40
N ILE A 177 -8.73 4.14 10.00
CA ILE A 177 -8.96 5.58 9.90
C ILE A 177 -8.92 6.01 8.43
N HIS A 178 -7.89 5.58 7.70
CA HIS A 178 -7.75 5.83 6.27
C HIS A 178 -8.92 5.25 5.46
N PHE A 179 -9.32 4.00 5.73
CA PHE A 179 -10.43 3.34 5.05
C PHE A 179 -11.74 4.11 5.21
N TYR A 180 -12.16 4.38 6.45
CA TYR A 180 -13.41 5.09 6.70
C TYR A 180 -13.40 6.50 6.10
N GLY A 181 -12.29 7.23 6.26
CA GLY A 181 -12.13 8.56 5.67
C GLY A 181 -12.15 8.56 4.13
N SER A 182 -11.62 7.52 3.50
CA SER A 182 -11.63 7.37 2.03
C SER A 182 -13.01 6.97 1.49
N CYS A 183 -13.79 6.25 2.27
CA CYS A 183 -15.19 5.92 1.93
C CYS A 183 -16.18 7.04 2.25
N GLY A 184 -15.71 8.18 2.76
CA GLY A 184 -16.55 9.34 3.14
C GLY A 184 -17.25 9.20 4.50
N GLU A 185 -16.98 8.12 5.24
CA GLU A 185 -17.60 7.85 6.52
C GLU A 185 -16.74 8.41 7.67
N ILE A 186 -16.65 9.74 7.70
CA ILE A 186 -15.72 10.49 8.55
C ILE A 186 -16.04 10.34 10.04
N THR A 187 -17.29 10.11 10.42
CA THR A 187 -17.68 9.88 11.82
C THR A 187 -17.04 8.61 12.37
N SER A 188 -17.11 7.52 11.61
CA SER A 188 -16.44 6.26 11.99
C SER A 188 -14.91 6.40 11.97
N SER A 189 -14.35 7.14 11.01
CA SER A 189 -12.91 7.45 10.97
C SER A 189 -12.46 8.18 12.24
N ARG A 190 -13.21 9.21 12.67
CA ARG A 190 -12.93 9.97 13.89
C ARG A 190 -13.08 9.12 15.15
N ARG A 191 -14.09 8.25 15.22
CA ARG A 191 -14.26 7.32 16.34
C ARG A 191 -13.04 6.43 16.55
N VAL A 192 -12.54 5.79 15.48
CA VAL A 192 -11.34 4.95 15.56
C VAL A 192 -10.10 5.78 15.98
N PHE A 193 -10.00 7.01 15.50
CA PHE A 193 -8.94 7.94 15.93
C PHE A 193 -9.01 8.26 17.43
N ASP A 194 -10.22 8.38 18.00
CA ASP A 194 -10.47 8.73 19.39
C ASP A 194 -10.29 7.60 20.40
N GLU A 195 -10.37 6.34 19.98
CA GLU A 195 -10.32 5.18 20.88
C GLU A 195 -8.98 5.04 21.63
N TRP A 196 -7.86 5.47 21.04
CA TRP A 196 -6.51 5.25 21.60
C TRP A 196 -5.64 6.52 21.65
N PRO A 197 -5.99 7.53 22.47
CA PRO A 197 -5.39 8.86 22.42
C PRO A 197 -3.89 8.88 22.77
N ARG A 198 -3.42 7.95 23.62
CA ARG A 198 -2.01 7.88 24.05
C ARG A 198 -1.08 7.16 23.06
N SER A 199 -1.62 6.59 21.98
CA SER A 199 -0.89 5.70 21.04
C SER A 199 -1.09 6.13 19.59
N ARG A 200 -1.07 7.44 19.33
CA ARG A 200 -1.17 8.02 17.99
C ARG A 200 0.21 8.41 17.49
N ASP A 201 0.58 7.95 16.31
CA ASP A 201 1.79 8.40 15.62
C ASP A 201 1.43 9.44 14.55
N VAL A 202 2.46 10.03 13.92
CA VAL A 202 2.26 11.01 12.84
C VAL A 202 1.41 10.45 11.69
N VAL A 203 1.46 9.14 11.45
CA VAL A 203 0.64 8.45 10.44
C VAL A 203 -0.83 8.41 10.86
N THR A 204 -1.13 8.17 12.14
CA THR A 204 -2.49 8.24 12.69
C THR A 204 -3.11 9.62 12.47
N TRP A 205 -2.36 10.68 12.78
CA TRP A 205 -2.79 12.06 12.58
C TRP A 205 -2.98 12.41 11.10
N ASN A 206 -2.02 12.05 10.25
CA ASN A 206 -2.10 12.27 8.82
C ASN A 206 -3.31 11.55 8.18
N ALA A 207 -3.67 10.35 8.68
CA ALA A 207 -4.82 9.60 8.19
C ALA A 207 -6.16 10.32 8.45
N ILE A 208 -6.38 10.83 9.67
CA ILE A 208 -7.62 11.55 10.00
C ILE A 208 -7.66 12.92 9.32
N LEU A 209 -6.51 13.59 9.22
CA LEU A 209 -6.35 14.87 8.53
C LEU A 209 -6.75 14.74 7.05
N ALA A 210 -6.25 13.73 6.36
CA ALA A 210 -6.61 13.43 4.98
C ALA A 210 -8.09 13.08 4.82
N GLY A 211 -8.68 12.40 5.82
CA GLY A 211 -10.11 12.11 5.85
C GLY A 211 -10.97 13.39 5.87
N TYR A 212 -10.66 14.34 6.75
CA TYR A 212 -11.38 15.61 6.83
C TYR A 212 -11.19 16.47 5.58
N ALA A 213 -9.95 16.59 5.08
CA ALA A 213 -9.64 17.34 3.87
C ALA A 213 -10.40 16.82 2.64
N ARG A 214 -10.43 15.50 2.44
CA ARG A 214 -11.17 14.87 1.33
C ARG A 214 -12.68 15.02 1.46
N SER A 215 -13.19 15.09 2.69
CA SER A 215 -14.62 15.31 2.96
C SER A 215 -15.04 16.78 2.89
N GLY A 216 -14.11 17.69 2.53
CA GLY A 216 -14.33 19.14 2.48
C GLY A 216 -14.52 19.81 3.84
N ARG A 217 -14.28 19.10 4.94
CA ARG A 217 -14.43 19.62 6.31
C ARG A 217 -13.14 20.31 6.76
N MET A 218 -12.74 21.35 6.05
CA MET A 218 -11.43 22.00 6.26
C MET A 218 -11.27 22.63 7.66
N SER A 219 -12.34 23.10 8.29
CA SER A 219 -12.27 23.60 9.68
C SER A 219 -11.87 22.50 10.67
N ALA A 220 -12.43 21.29 10.53
CA ALA A 220 -12.03 20.16 11.36
C ALA A 220 -10.62 19.66 11.02
N ALA A 221 -10.21 19.77 9.75
CA ALA A 221 -8.82 19.48 9.36
C ALA A 221 -7.84 20.49 9.99
N GLU A 222 -8.19 21.77 10.07
CA GLU A 222 -7.43 22.81 10.78
C GLU A 222 -7.27 22.48 12.26
N GLU A 223 -8.36 22.17 12.96
CA GLU A 223 -8.34 21.79 14.38
C GLU A 223 -7.41 20.60 14.62
N VAL A 224 -7.55 19.54 13.82
CA VAL A 224 -6.69 18.36 13.90
C VAL A 224 -5.23 18.72 13.63
N PHE A 225 -4.96 19.52 12.59
CA PHE A 225 -3.60 19.95 12.26
C PHE A 225 -2.97 20.73 13.41
N ASP A 226 -3.72 21.60 14.05
CA ASP A 226 -3.29 22.41 15.18
C ASP A 226 -3.01 21.57 16.43
N GLU A 227 -3.80 20.52 16.67
CA GLU A 227 -3.57 19.54 17.74
C GLU A 227 -2.35 18.63 17.53
N MET A 228 -1.84 18.49 16.30
CA MET A 228 -0.72 17.57 16.01
C MET A 228 0.55 17.96 16.79
N PRO A 229 1.12 17.04 17.62
CA PRO A 229 2.35 17.32 18.36
C PRO A 229 3.57 17.49 17.45
N GLN A 230 3.59 16.77 16.34
CA GLN A 230 4.63 16.81 15.33
C GLN A 230 3.99 16.76 13.95
N ARG A 231 4.48 17.58 13.02
CA ARG A 231 3.98 17.69 11.65
C ARG A 231 5.12 17.37 10.70
N ASP A 232 4.88 16.44 9.78
CA ASP A 232 5.84 16.06 8.74
C ASP A 232 5.43 16.64 7.40
N VAL A 233 6.25 16.41 6.37
CA VAL A 233 5.96 16.83 4.99
C VAL A 233 4.56 16.39 4.55
N ILE A 234 4.09 15.22 4.98
CA ILE A 234 2.77 14.68 4.62
C ILE A 234 1.65 15.52 5.28
N SER A 235 1.79 15.92 6.54
CA SER A 235 0.81 16.79 7.22
C SER A 235 0.61 18.10 6.47
N TRP A 236 1.71 18.78 6.12
CA TRP A 236 1.69 20.05 5.39
C TRP A 236 1.13 19.87 3.97
N SER A 237 1.60 18.84 3.26
CA SER A 237 1.12 18.51 1.91
C SER A 237 -0.39 18.30 1.90
N THR A 238 -0.90 17.55 2.88
CA THR A 238 -2.32 17.21 3.00
C THR A 238 -3.17 18.45 3.20
N MET A 239 -2.74 19.39 4.06
CA MET A 239 -3.46 20.65 4.26
C MET A 239 -3.44 21.53 3.02
N ILE A 240 -2.27 21.73 2.39
CA ILE A 240 -2.16 22.56 1.18
C ILE A 240 -3.07 22.03 0.08
N VAL A 241 -2.99 20.73 -0.21
CA VAL A 241 -3.86 20.06 -1.20
C VAL A 241 -5.32 20.16 -0.79
N GLY A 242 -5.65 19.91 0.48
CA GLY A 242 -6.99 20.03 1.01
C GLY A 242 -7.61 21.41 0.80
N TYR A 243 -6.90 22.48 1.13
CA TYR A 243 -7.39 23.84 0.89
C TYR A 243 -7.64 24.13 -0.58
N VAL A 244 -6.66 23.78 -1.43
CA VAL A 244 -6.74 24.09 -2.87
C VAL A 244 -7.87 23.32 -3.53
N GLN A 245 -8.03 22.02 -3.23
CA GLN A 245 -9.11 21.20 -3.78
C GLN A 245 -10.50 21.63 -3.30
N ASN A 246 -10.60 22.25 -2.12
CA ASN A 246 -11.84 22.80 -1.59
C ASN A 246 -12.03 24.29 -1.88
N GLY A 247 -11.25 24.87 -2.80
CA GLY A 247 -11.42 26.25 -3.29
C GLY A 247 -10.90 27.34 -2.36
N ILE A 248 -10.25 27.00 -1.24
CA ILE A 248 -9.70 27.95 -0.26
C ILE A 248 -8.25 28.29 -0.63
N LEU A 249 -8.06 28.75 -1.87
CA LEU A 249 -6.77 28.85 -2.57
C LEU A 249 -5.72 29.67 -1.78
N GLU A 250 -6.13 30.80 -1.22
CA GLU A 250 -5.23 31.68 -0.47
C GLU A 250 -4.62 31.01 0.76
N LYS A 251 -5.41 30.27 1.55
CA LYS A 251 -4.90 29.52 2.71
C LYS A 251 -3.90 28.46 2.27
N GLY A 252 -4.20 27.75 1.19
CA GLY A 252 -3.29 26.77 0.59
C GLY A 252 -1.93 27.38 0.18
N LEU A 253 -1.95 28.53 -0.50
CA LEU A 253 -0.71 29.23 -0.91
C LEU A 253 0.06 29.82 0.28
N ARG A 254 -0.65 30.32 1.31
CA ARG A 254 0.00 30.79 2.55
C ARG A 254 0.74 29.65 3.25
N LEU A 255 0.11 28.49 3.40
CA LEU A 255 0.74 27.30 3.99
C LEU A 255 1.89 26.76 3.15
N PHE A 256 1.78 26.80 1.81
CA PHE A 256 2.89 26.46 0.93
C PHE A 256 4.11 27.34 1.18
N ARG A 257 3.92 28.67 1.22
CA ARG A 257 5.00 29.63 1.52
C ARG A 257 5.61 29.36 2.89
N GLU A 258 4.79 29.07 3.89
CA GLU A 258 5.26 28.73 5.24
C GLU A 258 6.08 27.44 5.27
N MET A 259 5.61 26.37 4.62
CA MET A 259 6.32 25.10 4.48
C MET A 259 7.71 25.30 3.86
N THR A 260 7.79 26.09 2.77
CA THR A 260 9.07 26.40 2.10
C THR A 260 10.00 27.22 2.99
N ARG A 261 9.49 28.23 3.73
CA ARG A 261 10.30 29.03 4.66
C ARG A 261 10.86 28.21 5.82
N ARG A 262 10.13 27.17 6.26
CA ARG A 262 10.58 26.22 7.28
C ARG A 262 11.63 25.23 6.75
N GLY A 263 11.99 25.29 5.47
CA GLY A 263 12.96 24.38 4.85
C GLY A 263 12.47 22.94 4.70
N LEU A 264 11.14 22.73 4.78
CA LEU A 264 10.57 21.41 4.55
C LEU A 264 10.63 21.06 3.08
N MET A 265 10.98 19.81 2.78
CA MET A 265 11.09 19.32 1.41
C MET A 265 9.74 19.44 0.70
N VAL A 266 9.68 20.35 -0.26
CA VAL A 266 8.57 20.46 -1.19
C VAL A 266 8.68 19.30 -2.18
N ASN A 267 7.58 18.62 -2.46
CA ASN A 267 7.51 17.60 -3.51
C ASN A 267 6.79 18.15 -4.75
N GLU A 268 6.90 17.43 -5.87
CA GLU A 268 6.28 17.81 -7.15
C GLU A 268 4.76 18.03 -7.04
N ALA A 269 4.05 17.16 -6.31
CA ALA A 269 2.61 17.25 -6.15
C ALA A 269 2.15 18.56 -5.48
N ILE A 270 2.87 19.03 -4.47
CA ILE A 270 2.60 20.31 -3.82
C ILE A 270 2.88 21.47 -4.78
N LEU A 271 3.95 21.42 -5.58
CA LEU A 271 4.27 22.46 -6.55
C LEU A 271 3.17 22.61 -7.59
N VAL A 272 2.70 21.49 -8.16
CA VAL A 272 1.59 21.48 -9.12
C VAL A 272 0.33 22.06 -8.49
N THR A 273 0.03 21.68 -7.24
CA THR A 273 -1.11 22.18 -6.47
C THR A 273 -1.02 23.70 -6.24
N ALA A 274 0.13 24.19 -5.79
CA ALA A 274 0.38 25.61 -5.57
C ALA A 274 0.33 26.40 -6.89
N LEU A 275 0.90 25.87 -7.97
CA LEU A 275 0.87 26.50 -9.29
C LEU A 275 -0.56 26.63 -9.81
N SER A 276 -1.37 25.57 -9.67
CA SER A 276 -2.78 25.60 -10.03
C SER A 276 -3.55 26.66 -9.23
N ALA A 277 -3.35 26.72 -7.91
CA ALA A 277 -3.97 27.73 -7.07
C ALA A 277 -3.54 29.16 -7.44
N SER A 278 -2.26 29.37 -7.75
CA SER A 278 -1.71 30.64 -8.19
C SER A 278 -2.32 31.10 -9.52
N ALA A 279 -2.47 30.17 -10.47
CA ALA A 279 -3.06 30.45 -11.78
C ALA A 279 -4.55 30.82 -11.64
N GLN A 280 -5.29 30.10 -10.80
CA GLN A 280 -6.72 30.36 -10.54
C GLN A 280 -6.95 31.74 -9.89
N LEU A 281 -6.04 32.19 -9.02
CA LEU A 281 -6.13 33.52 -8.41
C LEU A 281 -5.58 34.66 -9.28
N GLY A 282 -4.90 34.36 -10.39
CA GLY A 282 -4.26 35.37 -11.25
C GLY A 282 -3.10 36.13 -10.59
N LEU A 283 -2.52 35.58 -9.51
CA LEU A 283 -1.52 36.27 -8.70
C LEU A 283 -0.09 35.97 -9.20
N LEU A 284 0.47 36.89 -9.99
CA LEU A 284 1.81 36.74 -10.60
C LEU A 284 2.92 36.53 -9.57
N GLU A 285 2.86 37.20 -8.42
CA GLU A 285 3.84 37.09 -7.34
C GLU A 285 3.95 35.67 -6.77
N ASN A 286 2.83 34.95 -6.70
CA ASN A 286 2.82 33.55 -6.27
C ASN A 286 3.50 32.66 -7.30
N GLY A 287 3.23 32.89 -8.59
CA GLY A 287 3.89 32.18 -9.69
C GLY A 287 5.41 32.38 -9.70
N GLN A 288 5.88 33.61 -9.49
CA GLN A 288 7.31 33.93 -9.35
C GLN A 288 7.94 33.21 -8.16
N PHE A 289 7.29 33.24 -6.99
CA PHE A 289 7.78 32.54 -5.80
C PHE A 289 7.88 31.02 -6.01
N ILE A 290 6.87 30.41 -6.65
CA ILE A 290 6.88 28.98 -6.98
C ILE A 290 8.03 28.68 -7.95
N HIS A 291 8.20 29.49 -9.00
CA HIS A 291 9.28 29.34 -9.96
C HIS A 291 10.66 29.38 -9.29
N ASP A 292 10.90 30.33 -8.38
CA ASP A 292 12.16 30.41 -7.64
C ASP A 292 12.36 29.23 -6.68
N THR A 293 11.27 28.69 -6.13
CA THR A 293 11.31 27.49 -5.30
C THR A 293 11.72 26.28 -6.15
N VAL A 294 11.17 26.11 -7.36
CA VAL A 294 11.55 25.02 -8.28
C VAL A 294 13.04 25.07 -8.60
N ARG A 295 13.57 26.26 -8.93
CA ARG A 295 15.02 26.45 -9.19
C ARG A 295 15.89 26.03 -8.00
N LYS A 296 15.46 26.30 -6.77
CA LYS A 296 16.22 25.98 -5.56
C LYS A 296 16.19 24.50 -5.19
N VAL A 297 15.09 23.81 -5.47
CA VAL A 297 14.91 22.41 -5.07
C VAL A 297 15.58 21.42 -6.05
N ASN A 298 16.07 21.90 -7.19
CA ASN A 298 16.86 21.13 -8.16
C ASN A 298 16.18 19.78 -8.51
N PHE A 299 14.89 19.85 -8.82
CA PHE A 299 14.16 18.68 -9.32
C PHE A 299 14.80 18.18 -10.62
N PRO A 300 14.97 16.85 -10.78
CA PRO A 300 15.59 16.24 -11.96
C PRO A 300 14.78 16.46 -13.24
#